data_AF-A0A7Y2ELH8-F1
#
_entry.id   AF-A0A7Y2ELH8-F1
#
_cell.length_a   1.000
_cell.length_b   1.000
_cell.length_c   1.000
_cell.angle_alpha   90.00
_cell.angle_beta   90.00
_cell.angle_gamma   90.00
#
_symmetry.space_group_name_H-M   'P 1'
#
loop_
_entity.id
_entity.type
_entity.pdbx_description
1 polymer ?
#
loop_
_entity_poly.entity_id
_entity_poly.type
_entity_poly.pdbx_seq_one_letter_code
_entity_poly.pdbx_strand_id
1 'polypeptide(L)'
;MKLSVMYIAAILFGLAIAVYFYFFNFDNMSETELVNSVLYWYVPLIFGIYGIIATRIKSRMGDLDMSPIKYLFSGKDRLLIVLIVFIGCGGVIGLILLLIPLAFFKVQTPYFDAKVALLGTALCVLLLWVFFQVLWPAL
;
A
#
# COMPACT_ATOMS: atom_id res chain seq x y z
N MET A 1 -19.67 -5.82 -7.43
CA MET A 1 -19.04 -5.40 -6.17
C MET A 1 -18.09 -4.24 -6.48
N LYS A 2 -18.16 -3.10 -5.79
CA LYS A 2 -17.19 -2.00 -6.00
C LYS A 2 -15.82 -2.49 -5.50
N LEU A 3 -14.76 -2.39 -6.31
CA LEU A 3 -13.38 -2.77 -5.95
C LEU A 3 -12.92 -2.12 -4.62
N SER A 4 -13.48 -0.97 -4.29
CA SER A 4 -13.32 -0.27 -3.01
C SER A 4 -13.58 -1.15 -1.78
N VAL A 5 -14.60 -2.02 -1.81
CA VAL A 5 -14.94 -2.91 -0.69
C VAL A 5 -13.86 -3.97 -0.50
N MET A 6 -13.32 -4.51 -1.59
CA MET A 6 -12.22 -5.47 -1.55
C MET A 6 -10.96 -4.84 -0.94
N TYR A 7 -10.63 -3.60 -1.30
CA TYR A 7 -9.48 -2.91 -0.72
C TYR A 7 -9.66 -2.62 0.78
N ILE A 8 -10.86 -2.22 1.22
CA ILE A 8 -11.16 -2.06 2.65
C ILE A 8 -11.03 -3.40 3.38
N ALA A 9 -11.60 -4.47 2.82
CA ALA A 9 -11.49 -5.81 3.40
C ALA A 9 -10.02 -6.26 3.51
N ALA A 10 -9.18 -5.97 2.50
CA ALA A 10 -7.75 -6.26 2.53
C ALA A 10 -7.02 -5.49 3.65
N ILE A 11 -7.34 -4.20 3.85
CA ILE A 11 -6.79 -3.42 4.97
C ILE A 11 -7.20 -4.03 6.31
N LEU A 12 -8.49 -4.31 6.49
CA LEU A 12 -9.00 -4.88 7.75
C LEU A 12 -8.39 -6.25 8.04
N PHE A 13 -8.26 -7.09 7.01
CA PHE A 13 -7.64 -8.40 7.11
C PHE A 13 -6.16 -8.30 7.48
N GLY A 14 -5.40 -7.43 6.81
CA GLY A 14 -4.00 -7.17 7.14
C GLY A 14 -3.83 -6.68 8.57
N LEU A 15 -4.64 -5.71 9.00
CA LEU A 15 -4.61 -5.20 10.38
C LEU A 15 -4.96 -6.28 11.41
N ALA A 16 -5.97 -7.11 11.14
CA ALA A 16 -6.35 -8.21 12.03
C ALA A 16 -5.21 -9.23 12.20
N ILE A 17 -4.52 -9.58 11.11
CA ILE A 17 -3.35 -10.47 11.16
C ILE A 17 -2.20 -9.84 11.93
N ALA A 18 -1.91 -8.55 11.68
CA ALA A 18 -0.86 -7.84 12.42
C ALA A 18 -1.16 -7.83 13.92
N VAL A 19 -2.39 -7.46 14.31
CA VAL A 19 -2.83 -7.47 15.71
C VAL A 19 -2.70 -8.86 16.31
N TYR A 20 -3.11 -9.91 15.60
CA TYR A 20 -2.97 -11.28 16.06
C TYR A 20 -1.50 -11.63 16.36
N PHE A 21 -0.59 -11.41 15.41
CA PHE A 21 0.82 -11.78 15.60
C PHE A 21 1.51 -10.96 16.69
N TYR A 22 1.29 -9.64 16.75
CA TYR A 22 2.03 -8.78 17.69
C TYR A 22 1.40 -8.69 19.08
N PHE A 23 0.10 -8.94 19.26
CA PHE A 23 -0.56 -8.83 20.57
C PHE A 23 -0.97 -10.16 21.18
N PHE A 24 -1.20 -11.20 20.37
CA PHE A 24 -1.73 -12.48 20.86
C PHE A 24 -0.77 -13.64 20.67
N ASN A 25 0.08 -13.60 19.65
CA ASN A 25 0.97 -14.73 19.33
C ASN A 25 2.47 -14.40 19.42
N PHE A 26 2.82 -13.19 19.89
CA PHE A 26 4.20 -12.69 19.87
C PHE A 26 5.15 -13.60 20.66
N ASP A 27 4.76 -13.98 21.89
CA ASP A 27 5.59 -14.79 22.78
C ASP A 27 5.76 -16.25 22.32
N ASN A 28 4.94 -16.70 21.36
CA ASN A 28 4.97 -18.07 20.84
C ASN A 28 5.75 -18.18 19.52
N MET A 29 6.35 -17.10 19.03
CA MET A 29 7.05 -17.06 17.74
C MET A 29 8.53 -16.82 17.93
N SER A 30 9.34 -17.58 17.21
CA SER A 30 10.75 -17.24 17.00
C SER A 30 10.91 -15.94 16.20
N GLU A 31 12.08 -15.32 16.28
CA GLU A 31 12.39 -14.11 15.51
C GLU A 31 12.18 -14.33 13.99
N THR A 32 12.62 -15.48 13.47
CA THR A 32 12.45 -15.86 12.07
C THR A 32 10.98 -16.02 11.69
N GLU A 33 10.17 -16.65 12.55
CA GLU A 33 8.72 -16.76 12.30
C GLU A 33 8.04 -15.40 12.32
N LEU A 34 8.42 -14.51 13.25
CA LEU A 34 7.88 -13.16 13.34
C LEU A 34 8.21 -12.36 12.08
N VAL A 35 9.42 -12.48 11.56
CA VAL A 35 9.86 -11.85 10.31
C VAL A 35 9.11 -12.39 9.10
N ASN A 36 8.99 -13.71 8.98
CA ASN A 36 8.22 -14.34 7.91
C ASN A 36 6.74 -13.97 7.96
N SER A 37 6.21 -13.69 9.16
CA SER A 37 4.83 -13.28 9.35
C SER A 37 4.49 -11.92 8.73
N VAL A 38 5.51 -11.08 8.51
CA VAL A 38 5.35 -9.74 7.93
C VAL A 38 4.59 -9.80 6.61
N LEU A 39 4.90 -10.77 5.74
CA LEU A 39 4.23 -10.90 4.45
C LEU A 39 2.72 -11.14 4.57
N TYR A 40 2.26 -11.83 5.63
CA TYR A 40 0.84 -12.16 5.79
C TYR A 40 -0.03 -10.94 6.09
N TRP A 41 0.48 -9.97 6.83
CA TRP A 41 -0.26 -8.75 7.13
C TRP A 41 0.12 -7.58 6.23
N TYR A 42 1.39 -7.46 5.83
CA TYR A 42 1.90 -6.33 5.06
C TYR A 42 1.36 -6.33 3.62
N VAL A 43 1.33 -7.48 2.95
CA VAL A 43 0.83 -7.61 1.57
C VAL A 43 -0.63 -7.16 1.43
N PRO A 44 -1.60 -7.72 2.18
CA PRO A 44 -2.99 -7.29 2.06
C PRO A 44 -3.19 -5.82 2.48
N LEU A 45 -2.44 -5.34 3.47
CA LEU A 45 -2.51 -3.96 3.95
C LEU A 45 -2.05 -2.97 2.86
N ILE A 46 -0.87 -3.18 2.27
CA ILE A 46 -0.33 -2.34 1.20
C ILE A 46 -1.23 -2.40 -0.04
N PHE A 47 -1.67 -3.59 -0.44
CA PHE A 47 -2.59 -3.77 -1.55
C PHE A 47 -3.87 -2.94 -1.38
N GLY A 48 -4.47 -3.02 -0.18
CA GLY A 48 -5.66 -2.25 0.14
C GLY A 48 -5.41 -0.74 0.16
N ILE A 49 -4.29 -0.26 0.71
CA ILE A 49 -3.95 1.18 0.74
C ILE A 49 -3.79 1.73 -0.67
N TYR A 50 -2.98 1.10 -1.53
CA TYR A 50 -2.81 1.55 -2.92
C TYR A 50 -4.13 1.52 -3.69
N GLY A 51 -4.93 0.45 -3.50
CA GLY A 51 -6.23 0.32 -4.14
C GLY A 51 -7.22 1.41 -3.73
N ILE A 52 -7.26 1.79 -2.44
CA ILE A 52 -8.09 2.90 -1.96
C ILE A 52 -7.63 4.23 -2.52
N ILE A 53 -6.32 4.50 -2.51
CA ILE A 53 -5.75 5.73 -3.07
C ILE A 53 -6.14 5.83 -4.55
N ALA A 54 -5.89 4.79 -5.34
CA ALA A 54 -6.15 4.78 -6.77
C ALA A 54 -7.64 4.87 -7.11
N THR A 55 -8.49 4.15 -6.37
CA THR A 55 -9.96 4.24 -6.49
C THR A 55 -10.41 5.68 -6.27
N ARG A 56 -9.87 6.33 -5.24
CA ARG A 56 -10.27 7.67 -4.83
C ARG A 56 -9.83 8.72 -5.84
N ILE A 57 -8.57 8.65 -6.29
CA ILE A 57 -8.03 9.43 -7.41
C ILE A 57 -8.95 9.30 -8.63
N LYS A 58 -9.24 8.06 -9.05
CA LYS A 58 -10.11 7.80 -10.21
C LYS A 58 -11.50 8.39 -10.06
N SER A 59 -12.11 8.23 -8.88
CA SER A 59 -13.47 8.73 -8.62
C SER A 59 -13.59 10.25 -8.56
N ARG A 60 -12.52 10.96 -8.19
CA ARG A 60 -12.53 12.41 -7.96
C ARG A 60 -11.90 13.21 -9.09
N MET A 61 -10.99 12.61 -9.85
CA MET A 61 -10.43 13.24 -11.05
C MET A 61 -11.40 13.22 -12.23
N GLY A 62 -12.26 12.19 -12.34
CA GLY A 62 -13.14 12.05 -13.49
C GLY A 62 -12.33 12.05 -14.80
N ASP A 63 -12.77 12.86 -15.77
CA ASP A 63 -12.11 13.02 -17.08
C ASP A 63 -11.13 14.20 -17.14
N LEU A 64 -10.75 14.78 -15.99
CA LEU A 64 -9.72 15.82 -15.97
C LEU A 64 -8.42 15.25 -16.53
N ASP A 65 -7.87 15.87 -17.58
CA ASP A 65 -6.57 15.53 -18.19
C ASP A 65 -5.41 15.99 -17.29
N MET A 66 -5.43 15.53 -16.04
CA MET A 66 -4.45 15.84 -15.01
C MET A 66 -3.71 14.56 -14.65
N SER A 67 -2.43 14.68 -14.30
CA SER A 67 -1.66 13.56 -13.75
C SER A 67 -2.20 13.12 -12.37
N PRO A 68 -2.30 11.81 -12.08
CA PRO A 68 -2.66 11.28 -10.76
C PRO A 68 -1.82 11.89 -9.62
N ILE A 69 -0.52 12.09 -9.88
CA ILE A 69 0.43 12.65 -8.91
C ILE A 69 0.09 14.11 -8.62
N LYS A 70 -0.21 14.89 -9.67
CA LYS A 70 -0.59 16.30 -9.51
C LYS A 70 -1.89 16.43 -8.71
N TYR A 71 -2.84 15.51 -8.92
CA TYR A 71 -4.05 15.47 -8.12
C TYR A 71 -3.79 15.09 -6.67
N LEU A 72 -2.95 14.07 -6.44
CA LEU A 72 -2.56 13.60 -5.10
C LEU A 72 -2.00 14.75 -4.24
N PHE A 73 -1.16 15.60 -4.82
CA PHE A 73 -0.57 16.76 -4.14
C PHE A 73 -1.38 18.06 -4.25
N SER A 74 -2.55 18.03 -4.89
CA SER A 74 -3.38 19.24 -5.06
C SER A 74 -4.05 19.71 -3.76
N GLY A 75 -4.02 18.90 -2.70
CA GLY A 75 -4.65 19.17 -1.41
C GLY A 75 -6.19 19.14 -1.44
N LYS A 76 -6.79 18.77 -2.58
CA LYS A 76 -8.25 18.80 -2.77
C LYS A 76 -8.99 17.71 -1.99
N ASP A 77 -8.34 16.60 -1.64
CA ASP A 77 -8.94 15.49 -0.90
C ASP A 77 -8.22 15.26 0.43
N ARG A 78 -8.89 15.63 1.53
CA ARG A 78 -8.34 15.53 2.90
C ARG A 78 -7.94 14.11 3.27
N LEU A 79 -8.67 13.08 2.83
CA LEU A 79 -8.32 11.70 3.19
C LEU A 79 -7.14 11.18 2.37
N LEU A 80 -6.95 11.65 1.13
CA LEU A 80 -5.71 11.37 0.41
C LEU A 80 -4.51 12.01 1.12
N ILE A 81 -4.64 13.24 1.62
CA ILE A 81 -3.59 13.89 2.41
C ILE A 81 -3.24 13.04 3.64
N VAL A 82 -4.23 12.58 4.40
CA VAL A 82 -4.00 11.72 5.57
C VAL A 82 -3.27 10.43 5.19
N LEU A 83 -3.66 9.78 4.09
CA LEU A 83 -3.01 8.55 3.63
C LEU A 83 -1.56 8.79 3.16
N ILE A 84 -1.30 9.89 2.45
CA ILE A 84 0.06 10.27 2.03
C ILE A 84 0.93 10.55 3.23
N VAL A 85 0.42 11.30 4.21
CA VAL A 85 1.16 11.61 5.45
C VAL A 85 1.43 10.33 6.22
N PHE A 86 0.44 9.45 6.36
CA PHE A 86 0.60 8.17 7.05
C PHE A 86 1.69 7.30 6.39
N ILE A 87 1.69 7.21 5.05
CA ILE A 87 2.74 6.50 4.31
C ILE A 87 4.10 7.22 4.43
N GLY A 88 4.08 8.55 4.39
CA GLY A 88 5.27 9.39 4.54
C GLY A 88 5.90 9.31 5.93
N CYS A 89 5.13 9.03 6.98
CA CYS A 89 5.66 8.70 8.31
C CYS A 89 6.52 7.43 8.31
N GLY A 90 6.30 6.52 7.35
CA GLY A 90 7.18 5.38 7.09
C GLY A 90 8.53 5.76 6.44
N GLY A 91 8.77 7.05 6.18
CA GLY A 91 10.00 7.58 5.62
C GLY A 91 9.89 7.98 4.14
N VAL A 92 10.93 8.67 3.65
CA VAL A 92 11.00 9.18 2.27
C VAL A 92 10.90 8.05 1.24
N ILE A 93 11.47 6.88 1.54
CA ILE A 93 11.41 5.70 0.67
C ILE A 93 9.96 5.24 0.47
N GLY A 94 9.16 5.17 1.54
CA GLY A 94 7.74 4.81 1.46
C GLY A 94 6.94 5.78 0.60
N LEU A 95 7.24 7.08 0.71
CA LEU A 95 6.59 8.10 -0.11
C LEU A 95 6.99 7.99 -1.59
N ILE A 96 8.26 7.74 -1.91
CA ILE A 96 8.71 7.51 -3.29
C ILE A 96 8.02 6.28 -3.90
N LEU A 97 7.96 5.18 -3.15
CA LEU A 97 7.29 3.96 -3.59
C LEU A 97 5.81 4.18 -3.89
N LEU A 98 5.13 5.04 -3.13
CA LEU A 98 3.74 5.40 -3.42
C LEU A 98 3.58 6.03 -4.81
N LEU A 99 4.54 6.87 -5.22
CA LEU A 99 4.45 7.64 -6.45
C LEU A 99 4.71 6.81 -7.71
N ILE A 100 5.56 5.79 -7.64
CA ILE A 100 5.97 5.01 -8.82
C ILE A 100 4.76 4.39 -9.55
N PRO A 101 3.84 3.65 -8.89
CA PRO A 101 2.68 3.08 -9.58
C PRO A 101 1.73 4.13 -10.16
N LEU A 102 1.59 5.27 -9.47
CA LEU A 102 0.75 6.39 -9.90
C LEU A 102 1.35 7.16 -11.09
N ALA A 103 2.67 7.14 -11.26
CA ALA A 103 3.35 7.69 -12.42
C ALA A 103 3.14 6.83 -13.67
N PHE A 104 3.07 5.50 -13.49
CA PHE A 104 3.10 4.54 -14.59
C PHE A 104 1.76 4.39 -15.31
N PHE A 105 0.64 4.58 -14.61
CA PHE A 105 -0.70 4.39 -15.17
C PHE A 105 -1.47 5.72 -15.28
N LYS A 106 -2.13 5.92 -16.42
CA LYS A 106 -3.12 7.00 -16.60
C LYS A 106 -4.46 6.60 -15.97
N VAL A 107 -5.20 7.55 -15.39
CA VAL A 107 -6.49 7.30 -14.72
C VAL A 107 -7.53 6.66 -15.64
N GLN A 108 -7.49 7.01 -16.93
CA GLN A 108 -8.39 6.51 -17.97
C GLN A 108 -8.13 5.03 -18.32
N THR A 109 -7.04 4.44 -17.82
CA THR A 109 -6.71 3.04 -18.08
C THR A 109 -7.77 2.12 -17.45
N PRO A 110 -8.27 1.10 -18.18
CA PRO A 110 -9.17 0.11 -17.59
C PRO A 110 -8.48 -0.58 -16.42
N TYR A 111 -9.24 -0.75 -15.33
CA TYR A 111 -8.74 -1.31 -14.06
C TYR A 111 -7.54 -0.56 -13.46
N PHE A 112 -7.45 0.76 -13.68
CA PHE A 112 -6.41 1.63 -13.11
C PHE A 112 -6.11 1.34 -11.63
N ASP A 113 -7.15 1.22 -10.82
CA ASP A 113 -7.04 0.98 -9.38
C ASP A 113 -6.40 -0.37 -9.04
N ALA A 114 -6.80 -1.44 -9.72
CA ALA A 114 -6.20 -2.75 -9.54
C ALA A 114 -4.74 -2.79 -10.02
N LYS A 115 -4.43 -2.13 -11.15
CA LYS A 115 -3.06 -2.06 -11.67
C LYS A 115 -2.12 -1.31 -10.74
N VAL A 116 -2.57 -0.18 -10.19
CA VAL A 116 -1.82 0.59 -9.18
C VAL A 116 -1.63 -0.24 -7.91
N ALA A 117 -2.68 -0.91 -7.43
CA ALA A 117 -2.61 -1.76 -6.24
C ALA A 117 -1.60 -2.91 -6.41
N LEU A 118 -1.66 -3.63 -7.54
CA LEU A 118 -0.76 -4.74 -7.82
C LEU A 118 0.69 -4.29 -7.98
N LEU A 119 0.95 -3.23 -8.75
CA LEU A 119 2.30 -2.74 -8.96
C LEU A 119 2.89 -2.17 -7.67
N GLY A 120 2.12 -1.40 -6.90
CA GLY A 120 2.56 -0.87 -5.60
C GLY A 120 2.89 -1.99 -4.62
N THR A 121 2.04 -3.00 -4.53
CA THR A 121 2.28 -4.17 -3.68
C THR A 121 3.52 -4.93 -4.11
N ALA A 122 3.68 -5.20 -5.42
CA ALA A 122 4.84 -5.91 -5.94
C ALA A 122 6.15 -5.16 -5.66
N LEU A 123 6.17 -3.83 -5.81
CA LEU A 123 7.34 -3.01 -5.48
C LEU A 123 7.67 -3.05 -3.99
N CYS A 124 6.66 -2.96 -3.11
CA CYS A 124 6.86 -3.05 -1.67
C CYS A 124 7.36 -4.44 -1.24
N VAL A 125 6.82 -5.52 -1.82
CA VAL A 125 7.29 -6.89 -1.56
C VAL A 125 8.72 -7.08 -2.05
N LEU A 126 9.06 -6.57 -3.23
CA LEU A 126 10.42 -6.62 -3.75
C LEU A 126 11.39 -5.87 -2.83
N LEU A 127 11.02 -4.67 -2.36
CA LEU A 127 11.85 -3.91 -1.45
C LEU A 127 12.03 -4.62 -0.10
N LEU A 128 10.95 -5.19 0.43
CA LEU A 128 10.99 -5.96 1.68
C LEU A 128 11.88 -7.20 1.53
N TRP A 129 11.81 -7.90 0.39
CA TRP A 129 12.68 -9.01 0.09
C TRP A 129 14.15 -8.59 -0.01
N VAL A 130 14.45 -7.50 -0.72
CA VAL A 130 15.81 -6.93 -0.78
C VAL A 130 16.31 -6.55 0.61
N PHE A 131 15.45 -5.95 1.44
CA PHE A 131 15.79 -5.58 2.82
C PHE A 131 16.25 -6.80 3.63
N PHE A 132 15.46 -7.88 3.63
CA PHE A 132 15.82 -9.10 4.35
C PHE A 132 17.05 -9.81 3.78
N GLN A 133 17.24 -9.83 2.46
CA GLN A 133 18.38 -10.53 1.85
C GLN A 133 19.70 -9.74 1.90
N VAL A 134 19.65 -8.41 1.85
CA VAL A 134 20.84 -7.56 1.68
C VAL A 134 21.20 -6.79 2.94
N LEU A 135 20.22 -6.16 3.57
CA LEU A 135 20.45 -5.26 4.71
C LEU A 135 20.37 -5.98 6.04
N TRP A 136 19.60 -7.06 6.11
CA TRP A 136 19.45 -7.87 7.30
C TRP A 136 19.66 -9.37 7.04
N PRO A 137 20.81 -9.78 6.45
CA PRO A 137 21.08 -11.18 6.11
C PRO A 137 21.31 -12.09 7.33
N ALA A 138 21.41 -11.50 8.53
CA ALA A 138 21.60 -12.24 9.78
C ALA A 138 20.31 -12.88 10.32
N LEU A 139 19.20 -12.73 9.60
CA LEU A 139 17.91 -13.42 9.81
C LEU A 139 17.69 -14.52 8.77
#